data_AF-A0A2P2JYJ9-F1
#
_entry.id   AF-A0A2P2JYJ9-F1
#
_cell.length_a   1.000
_cell.length_b   1.000
_cell.length_c   1.000
_cell.angle_alpha   90.00
_cell.angle_beta   90.00
_cell.angle_gamma   90.00
#
_symmetry.space_group_name_H-M   'P 1'
#
loop_
_entity.id
_entity.type
_entity.pdbx_description
1 polymer ?
#
loop_
_entity_poly.entity_id
_entity_poly.type
_entity_poly.pdbx_seq_one_letter_code
_entity_poly.pdbx_strand_id
1 'polypeptide(L)'
;MFFEARGSWEEAEKAYSSLLEDNQLDQVIHKRRIALAKAQGNMSAAIELLNKYLEIFMADYDAWRELAEIYIAVQMYKQAAFCYEELVLFQPTVPLYHLAYADVLYTIGGLENLQTAKRYYSSTIDLTGGKNTRALLGICLCTSAIAHLTKGRNKEDKDTLDLHSLAMAALEKEFKQRAPAKLLVLTSALKSLKISS
;
A
#
# COMPACT_ATOMS: atom_id res chain seq x y z
N MET A 1 -26.53 -1.28 14.61
CA MET A 1 -26.88 -1.39 13.17
C MET A 1 -28.34 -1.10 12.82
N PHE A 2 -29.33 -1.18 13.74
CA PHE A 2 -30.73 -0.84 13.39
C PHE A 2 -30.92 0.59 12.85
N PHE A 3 -30.33 1.59 13.50
CA PHE A 3 -30.37 2.98 13.06
C PHE A 3 -29.58 3.22 11.76
N GLU A 4 -28.42 2.56 11.61
CA GLU A 4 -27.62 2.59 10.37
C GLU A 4 -28.42 2.08 9.17
N ALA A 5 -29.12 0.94 9.33
CA ALA A 5 -29.94 0.35 8.29
C ALA A 5 -31.11 1.25 7.86
N ARG A 6 -31.51 2.19 8.71
CA ARG A 6 -32.54 3.21 8.43
C ARG A 6 -31.98 4.54 7.92
N GLY A 7 -30.65 4.69 7.84
CA GLY A 7 -29.99 5.95 7.51
C GLY A 7 -30.09 7.01 8.63
N SER A 8 -30.52 6.61 9.84
CA SER A 8 -30.63 7.45 11.02
C SER A 8 -29.27 7.59 11.70
N TRP A 9 -28.41 8.40 11.09
CA TRP A 9 -27.01 8.50 11.47
C TRP A 9 -26.77 9.15 12.84
N GLU A 10 -27.53 10.20 13.16
CA GLU A 10 -27.39 10.91 14.44
C GLU A 10 -27.80 10.04 15.61
N GLU A 11 -28.87 9.25 15.46
CA GLU A 11 -29.33 8.30 16.46
C GLU A 11 -28.33 7.15 16.66
N ALA A 12 -27.71 6.68 15.57
CA ALA A 12 -26.63 5.70 15.66
C ALA A 12 -25.45 6.25 16.47
N GLU A 13 -25.02 7.49 16.19
CA GLU A 13 -23.90 8.13 16.90
C GLU A 13 -24.21 8.37 18.38
N LYS A 14 -25.44 8.80 18.71
CA LYS A 14 -25.91 8.95 20.10
C LYS A 14 -25.90 7.62 20.83
N ALA A 15 -26.42 6.56 20.21
CA ALA A 15 -26.42 5.22 20.79
C ALA A 15 -24.99 4.72 21.05
N TYR A 16 -24.07 4.92 20.10
CA TYR A 16 -22.67 4.53 20.27
C TYR A 16 -21.93 5.36 21.33
N SER A 17 -22.23 6.65 21.43
CA SER A 17 -21.65 7.51 22.47
C SER A 17 -22.08 7.05 23.86
N SER A 18 -23.37 6.75 24.06
CA SER A 18 -23.88 6.22 25.34
C SER A 18 -23.25 4.86 25.70
N LEU A 19 -23.05 3.97 24.73
CA LEU A 19 -22.38 2.68 25.00
C LEU A 19 -20.91 2.85 25.42
N LEU A 20 -20.23 3.86 24.89
CA LEU A 20 -18.84 4.16 25.28
C LEU A 20 -18.75 4.86 26.64
N GLU A 21 -19.81 5.51 27.12
CA GLU A 21 -19.86 6.01 28.50
C GLU A 21 -19.83 4.85 29.51
N ASP A 22 -20.52 3.75 29.20
CA ASP A 22 -20.53 2.53 30.03
C ASP A 22 -19.21 1.75 29.92
N ASN A 23 -18.63 1.64 28.72
CA ASN A 23 -17.35 0.96 28.48
C ASN A 23 -16.51 1.68 27.41
N GLN A 24 -15.59 2.53 27.86
CA GLN A 24 -14.73 3.32 26.98
C GLN A 24 -13.77 2.49 26.11
N LEU A 25 -13.48 1.25 26.51
CA LEU A 25 -12.54 0.36 25.83
C LEU A 25 -13.22 -0.66 24.90
N ASP A 26 -14.50 -0.47 24.59
CA ASP A 26 -15.19 -1.31 23.62
C ASP A 26 -14.73 -1.01 22.18
N GLN A 27 -13.77 -1.82 21.71
CA GLN A 27 -13.22 -1.73 20.35
C GLN A 27 -14.30 -1.87 19.26
N VAL A 28 -15.34 -2.67 19.49
CA VAL A 28 -16.39 -2.90 18.49
C VAL A 28 -17.14 -1.60 18.25
N ILE A 29 -17.48 -0.86 19.31
CA ILE A 29 -18.21 0.41 19.18
C ILE A 29 -17.34 1.47 18.51
N HIS A 30 -16.05 1.58 18.86
CA HIS A 30 -15.13 2.49 18.17
C HIS A 30 -15.05 2.19 16.67
N LYS A 31 -14.83 0.92 16.29
CA LYS A 31 -14.78 0.50 14.88
C LYS A 31 -16.08 0.79 14.15
N ARG A 32 -17.23 0.65 14.82
CA ARG A 32 -18.54 0.98 14.23
C ARG A 32 -18.69 2.48 13.96
N ARG A 33 -18.27 3.35 14.87
CA ARG A 33 -18.27 4.81 14.64
C ARG A 33 -17.36 5.22 13.47
N ILE A 34 -16.18 4.61 13.35
CA ILE A 34 -15.29 4.81 12.21
C ILE A 34 -15.99 4.39 10.90
N ALA A 35 -16.61 3.20 10.88
CA ALA A 35 -17.34 2.71 9.71
C ALA A 35 -18.54 3.60 9.35
N LEU A 36 -19.22 4.15 10.36
CA LEU A 36 -20.32 5.10 10.20
C LEU A 36 -19.87 6.37 9.48
N ALA A 37 -18.76 6.98 9.93
CA ALA A 37 -18.19 8.16 9.31
C ALA A 37 -17.77 7.92 7.85
N LYS A 38 -17.15 6.76 7.58
CA LYS A 38 -16.81 6.34 6.21
C LYS A 38 -18.06 6.18 5.33
N ALA A 39 -19.11 5.53 5.84
CA ALA A 39 -20.34 5.29 5.08
C ALA A 39 -21.05 6.60 4.69
N GLN A 40 -20.87 7.66 5.47
CA GLN A 40 -21.37 9.00 5.16
C GLN A 40 -20.46 9.78 4.19
N GLY A 41 -19.32 9.21 3.78
CA GLY A 41 -18.31 9.90 2.98
C GLY A 41 -17.48 10.92 3.76
N ASN A 42 -17.62 10.99 5.08
CA ASN A 42 -16.87 11.92 5.92
C ASN A 42 -15.49 11.32 6.28
N MET A 43 -14.59 11.33 5.30
CA MET A 43 -13.24 10.77 5.46
C MET A 43 -12.42 11.50 6.53
N SER A 44 -12.62 12.81 6.72
CA SER A 44 -11.93 13.59 7.75
C SER A 44 -12.29 13.10 9.16
N ALA A 45 -13.58 12.92 9.43
CA ALA A 45 -14.04 12.38 10.72
C ALA A 45 -13.55 10.94 10.92
N ALA A 46 -13.54 10.11 9.87
CA ALA A 46 -13.01 8.76 9.96
C ALA A 46 -11.51 8.74 10.34
N ILE A 47 -10.70 9.63 9.75
CA ILE A 47 -9.28 9.80 10.10
C ILE A 47 -9.12 10.22 11.56
N GLU A 48 -9.87 11.21 12.03
CA GLU A 48 -9.80 11.67 13.43
C GLU A 48 -10.17 10.56 14.41
N LEU A 49 -11.24 9.80 14.12
CA LEU A 49 -11.67 8.68 14.94
C LEU A 49 -10.63 7.55 14.93
N LEU A 50 -10.03 7.22 13.78
CA LEU A 50 -8.98 6.20 13.68
C LEU A 50 -7.71 6.59 14.43
N ASN A 51 -7.26 7.84 14.34
CA ASN A 51 -6.09 8.30 15.11
C ASN A 51 -6.34 8.16 16.61
N LYS A 52 -7.48 8.65 17.12
CA LYS A 52 -7.87 8.49 18.54
C LYS A 52 -8.00 7.02 18.95
N TYR A 53 -8.52 6.18 18.06
CA TYR A 53 -8.60 4.74 18.31
C TYR A 53 -7.22 4.10 18.43
N LEU A 54 -6.29 4.44 17.54
CA LEU A 54 -4.93 3.89 17.52
C LEU A 54 -4.06 4.41 18.68
N GLU A 55 -4.37 5.56 19.27
CA GLU A 55 -3.77 6.02 20.54
C GLU A 55 -4.05 5.04 21.70
N ILE A 56 -5.20 4.35 21.65
CA ILE A 56 -5.63 3.40 22.70
C ILE A 56 -5.26 1.96 22.30
N PHE A 57 -5.46 1.60 21.03
CA PHE A 57 -5.33 0.24 20.50
C PHE A 57 -4.23 0.15 19.44
N MET A 58 -3.03 0.58 19.80
CA MET A 58 -1.88 0.69 18.87
C MET A 58 -1.48 -0.64 18.18
N ALA A 59 -1.78 -1.78 18.79
CA ALA A 59 -1.51 -3.11 18.22
C ALA A 59 -2.59 -3.62 17.24
N ASP A 60 -3.58 -2.79 16.89
CA ASP A 60 -4.61 -3.12 15.91
C ASP A 60 -4.12 -2.85 14.47
N TYR A 61 -3.53 -3.86 13.86
CA TYR A 61 -2.94 -3.76 12.52
C TYR A 61 -3.99 -3.53 11.42
N ASP A 62 -5.23 -3.99 11.63
CA ASP A 62 -6.31 -3.74 10.67
C ASP A 62 -6.71 -2.26 10.69
N ALA A 63 -6.72 -1.62 11.87
CA ALA A 63 -6.97 -0.18 11.98
C ALA A 63 -5.86 0.67 11.35
N TRP A 64 -4.59 0.28 11.50
CA TRP A 64 -3.48 0.94 10.81
C TRP A 64 -3.59 0.84 9.29
N ARG A 65 -3.96 -0.34 8.77
CA ARG A 65 -4.18 -0.56 7.33
C ARG A 65 -5.33 0.30 6.83
N GLU A 66 -6.45 0.29 7.55
CA GLU A 66 -7.63 1.08 7.22
C GLU A 66 -7.30 2.58 7.17
N LEU A 67 -6.55 3.10 8.15
CA LEU A 67 -6.09 4.49 8.15
C LEU A 67 -5.19 4.79 6.94
N ALA A 68 -4.27 3.89 6.59
CA ALA A 68 -3.43 4.03 5.40
C ALA A 68 -4.24 4.08 4.10
N GLU A 69 -5.25 3.22 3.96
CA GLU A 69 -6.14 3.17 2.79
C GLU A 69 -6.97 4.46 2.65
N ILE A 70 -7.47 5.01 3.76
CA ILE A 70 -8.17 6.30 3.74
C ILE A 70 -7.20 7.41 3.33
N TYR A 71 -5.98 7.46 3.90
CA TYR A 71 -4.98 8.46 3.51
C TYR A 71 -4.61 8.38 2.03
N ILE A 72 -4.51 7.18 1.46
CA ILE A 72 -4.33 7.00 0.00
C ILE A 72 -5.51 7.59 -0.77
N ALA A 73 -6.74 7.28 -0.36
CA ALA A 73 -7.96 7.75 -1.03
C ALA A 73 -8.07 9.28 -1.06
N VAL A 74 -7.58 9.95 0.00
CA VAL A 74 -7.53 11.43 0.08
C VAL A 74 -6.17 12.03 -0.35
N GLN A 75 -5.31 11.23 -0.99
CA GLN A 75 -4.01 11.66 -1.55
C GLN A 75 -2.98 12.16 -0.52
N MET A 76 -3.16 11.81 0.76
CA MET A 76 -2.24 12.09 1.86
C MET A 76 -1.14 11.00 1.94
N TYR A 77 -0.36 10.87 0.87
CA TYR A 77 0.55 9.73 0.69
C TYR A 77 1.66 9.63 1.74
N LYS A 78 2.13 10.75 2.30
CA LYS A 78 3.16 10.72 3.36
C LYS A 78 2.63 10.10 4.65
N GLN A 79 1.39 10.41 4.99
CA GLN A 79 0.71 9.83 6.15
C GLN A 79 0.40 8.35 5.91
N ALA A 80 -0.03 7.98 4.70
CA ALA A 80 -0.20 6.58 4.33
C ALA A 80 1.13 5.79 4.43
N ALA A 81 2.24 6.38 3.98
CA ALA A 81 3.57 5.80 4.08
C ALA A 81 3.94 5.51 5.54
N PHE A 82 3.73 6.48 6.44
CA PHE A 82 3.93 6.30 7.88
C PHE A 82 3.11 5.12 8.44
N CYS A 83 1.83 5.02 8.10
CA CYS A 83 1.00 3.89 8.57
C CYS A 83 1.56 2.53 8.10
N TYR A 84 2.09 2.45 6.88
CA TYR A 84 2.70 1.21 6.39
C TYR A 84 4.09 0.94 6.99
N GLU A 85 4.86 1.96 7.36
CA GLU A 85 6.09 1.80 8.13
C GLU A 85 5.79 1.13 9.47
N GLU A 86 4.79 1.63 10.22
CA GLU A 86 4.35 1.02 11.47
C GLU A 86 3.92 -0.44 11.26
N LEU A 87 3.15 -0.73 10.22
CA LEU A 87 2.75 -2.11 9.89
C LEU A 87 3.92 -3.03 9.58
N VAL A 88 4.92 -2.55 8.84
CA VAL A 88 6.15 -3.30 8.55
C VAL A 88 6.96 -3.53 9.83
N LEU A 89 7.02 -2.54 10.74
CA LEU A 89 7.69 -2.68 12.04
C LEU A 89 7.01 -3.72 12.92
N PHE A 90 5.68 -3.71 13.00
CA PHE A 90 4.92 -4.69 13.78
C PHE A 90 4.97 -6.10 13.18
N GLN A 91 4.89 -6.22 11.85
CA GLN A 91 4.77 -7.51 11.17
C GLN A 91 5.71 -7.58 9.94
N PRO A 92 7.04 -7.70 10.17
CA PRO A 92 8.04 -7.58 9.11
C PRO A 92 8.02 -8.72 8.09
N THR A 93 7.34 -9.83 8.39
CA THR A 93 7.25 -11.00 7.49
C THR A 93 6.00 -11.00 6.61
N VAL A 94 5.09 -10.03 6.76
CA VAL A 94 3.85 -9.96 5.97
C VAL A 94 4.14 -9.26 4.62
N PRO A 95 4.15 -9.98 3.48
CA PRO A 95 4.57 -9.40 2.20
C PRO A 95 3.65 -8.28 1.73
N LEU A 96 2.38 -8.30 2.14
CA LEU A 96 1.38 -7.33 1.71
C LEU A 96 1.70 -5.91 2.22
N TYR A 97 2.32 -5.77 3.39
CA TYR A 97 2.72 -4.45 3.91
C TYR A 97 3.93 -3.89 3.16
N HIS A 98 4.93 -4.73 2.87
CA HIS A 98 6.07 -4.35 2.02
C HIS A 98 5.60 -3.89 0.64
N LEU A 99 4.67 -4.63 0.04
CA LEU A 99 4.11 -4.30 -1.27
C LEU A 99 3.36 -2.96 -1.27
N ALA A 100 2.47 -2.76 -0.29
CA ALA A 100 1.68 -1.54 -0.21
C ALA A 100 2.55 -0.32 0.12
N TYR A 101 3.55 -0.47 0.99
CA TYR A 101 4.52 0.59 1.27
C TYR A 101 5.31 0.97 0.01
N ALA A 102 5.78 -0.03 -0.74
CA ALA A 102 6.47 0.20 -2.01
C ALA A 102 5.59 0.92 -3.05
N ASP A 103 4.31 0.55 -3.14
CA ASP A 103 3.34 1.23 -4.02
C ASP A 103 3.17 2.71 -3.64
N VAL A 104 3.05 3.01 -2.34
CA VAL A 104 2.91 4.38 -1.84
C VAL A 104 4.19 5.19 -2.12
N LEU A 105 5.36 4.65 -1.81
CA LEU A 105 6.64 5.32 -2.07
C LEU A 105 6.87 5.56 -3.56
N TYR A 106 6.56 4.59 -4.41
CA TYR A 106 6.62 4.77 -5.86
C TYR A 106 5.70 5.91 -6.33
N THR A 107 4.50 6.00 -5.75
CA THR A 107 3.52 7.06 -6.05
C THR A 107 4.00 8.44 -5.60
N ILE A 108 4.64 8.55 -4.42
CA ILE A 108 5.26 9.80 -3.95
C ILE A 108 6.38 10.22 -4.91
N GLY A 109 7.14 9.25 -5.42
CA GLY A 109 8.22 9.48 -6.37
C GLY A 109 9.41 10.23 -5.77
N GLY A 110 10.32 10.69 -6.63
CA GLY A 110 11.63 11.18 -6.20
C GLY A 110 12.64 10.05 -6.02
N LEU A 111 13.92 10.37 -6.21
CA LEU A 111 14.98 9.36 -6.33
C LEU A 111 15.08 8.46 -5.09
N GLU A 112 15.03 9.05 -3.90
CA GLU A 112 15.12 8.32 -2.63
C GLU A 112 13.93 7.38 -2.43
N ASN A 113 12.70 7.87 -2.61
CA ASN A 113 11.50 7.03 -2.47
C ASN A 113 11.46 5.92 -3.51
N LEU A 114 11.92 6.17 -4.76
CA LEU A 114 11.99 5.13 -5.79
C LEU A 114 13.03 4.05 -5.46
N GLN A 115 14.17 4.44 -4.89
CA GLN A 115 15.18 3.49 -4.41
C GLN A 115 14.65 2.65 -3.24
N THR A 116 13.95 3.28 -2.30
CA THR A 116 13.33 2.59 -1.16
C THR A 116 12.18 1.69 -1.63
N ALA A 117 11.29 2.15 -2.51
CA ALA A 117 10.23 1.35 -3.12
C ALA A 117 10.80 0.09 -3.80
N LYS A 118 11.88 0.24 -4.57
CA LYS A 118 12.58 -0.90 -5.20
C LYS A 118 13.03 -1.93 -4.16
N ARG A 119 13.59 -1.51 -3.02
CA ARG A 119 14.00 -2.43 -1.93
C ARG A 119 12.80 -3.18 -1.34
N TYR A 120 11.68 -2.50 -1.10
CA TYR A 120 10.49 -3.13 -0.55
C TYR A 120 9.74 -4.04 -1.55
N TYR A 121 9.79 -3.73 -2.85
CA TYR A 121 9.39 -4.69 -3.88
C TYR A 121 10.29 -5.93 -3.88
N SER A 122 11.61 -5.79 -3.75
CA SER A 122 12.52 -6.94 -3.62
C SER A 122 12.20 -7.78 -2.39
N SER A 123 11.99 -7.14 -1.23
CA SER A 123 11.55 -7.83 0.00
C SER A 123 10.25 -8.60 -0.22
N THR A 124 9.28 -8.01 -0.92
CA THR A 124 8.02 -8.71 -1.27
C THR A 124 8.28 -9.94 -2.14
N ILE A 125 9.20 -9.85 -3.11
CA ILE A 125 9.59 -10.98 -3.98
C ILE A 125 10.20 -12.09 -3.12
N ASP A 126 11.11 -11.75 -2.21
CA ASP A 126 11.77 -12.71 -1.31
C ASP A 126 10.77 -13.42 -0.40
N LEU A 127 9.91 -12.66 0.28
CA LEU A 127 8.89 -13.18 1.19
C LEU A 127 7.81 -14.02 0.47
N THR A 128 7.64 -13.86 -0.84
CA THR A 128 6.65 -14.61 -1.65
C THR A 128 7.28 -15.71 -2.49
N GLY A 129 8.59 -15.96 -2.35
CA GLY A 129 9.31 -16.98 -3.12
C GLY A 129 9.33 -16.67 -4.63
N GLY A 130 9.40 -15.40 -5.00
CA GLY A 130 9.55 -14.96 -6.39
C GLY A 130 8.26 -14.86 -7.21
N LYS A 131 7.09 -15.06 -6.59
CA LYS A 131 5.81 -15.24 -7.32
C LYS A 131 4.95 -13.99 -7.41
N ASN A 132 5.29 -12.91 -6.69
CA ASN A 132 4.48 -11.70 -6.70
C ASN A 132 4.70 -10.87 -7.97
N THR A 133 3.78 -10.99 -8.93
CA THR A 133 3.83 -10.29 -10.22
C THR A 133 3.76 -8.76 -10.08
N ARG A 134 3.02 -8.25 -9.08
CA ARG A 134 2.95 -6.81 -8.82
C ARG A 134 4.30 -6.27 -8.38
N ALA A 135 4.99 -6.98 -7.48
CA ALA A 135 6.32 -6.59 -7.03
C ALA A 135 7.37 -6.68 -8.15
N LEU A 136 7.33 -7.74 -8.97
CA LEU A 136 8.21 -7.85 -10.14
C LEU A 136 8.01 -6.69 -11.12
N LEU A 137 6.76 -6.30 -11.39
CA LEU A 137 6.46 -5.12 -12.21
C LEU A 137 6.94 -3.83 -11.53
N GLY A 138 6.77 -3.71 -10.21
CA GLY A 138 7.27 -2.60 -9.40
C GLY A 138 8.78 -2.40 -9.53
N ILE A 139 9.57 -3.48 -9.54
CA ILE A 139 11.02 -3.44 -9.82
C ILE A 139 11.31 -2.88 -11.21
N CYS A 140 10.57 -3.33 -12.23
CA CYS A 140 10.75 -2.84 -13.60
C CYS A 140 10.46 -1.34 -13.69
N LEU A 141 9.34 -0.90 -13.11
CA LEU A 141 8.91 0.51 -13.09
C LEU A 141 9.89 1.39 -12.30
N CYS A 142 10.30 0.99 -11.10
CA CYS A 142 11.27 1.73 -10.29
C CYS A 142 12.60 1.87 -11.05
N THR A 143 13.08 0.79 -11.68
CA THR A 143 14.38 0.82 -12.38
C THR A 143 14.33 1.78 -13.56
N SER A 144 13.26 1.74 -14.36
CA SER A 144 13.05 2.68 -15.46
C SER A 144 12.95 4.13 -14.96
N ALA A 145 12.13 4.40 -13.93
CA ALA A 145 11.97 5.73 -13.35
C ALA A 145 13.27 6.29 -12.76
N ILE A 146 14.05 5.47 -12.04
CA ILE A 146 15.35 5.85 -11.49
C ILE A 146 16.31 6.22 -12.63
N ALA A 147 16.42 5.39 -13.67
CA ALA A 147 17.30 5.66 -14.79
C ALA A 147 16.97 6.97 -15.52
N HIS A 148 15.67 7.27 -15.68
CA HIS A 148 15.23 8.57 -16.22
C HIS A 148 15.68 9.75 -15.34
N LEU A 149 15.64 9.62 -14.01
CA LEU A 149 16.07 10.67 -13.07
C LEU A 149 17.59 10.78 -12.94
N THR A 150 18.34 9.70 -13.15
CA THR A 150 19.79 9.65 -13.00
C THR A 150 20.55 9.83 -14.32
N LYS A 151 19.85 10.00 -15.44
CA LYS A 151 20.45 10.17 -16.76
C LYS A 151 21.51 11.28 -16.75
N GLY A 152 22.75 10.91 -17.05
CA GLY A 152 23.91 11.82 -17.10
C GLY A 152 24.59 12.11 -15.75
N ARG A 153 24.17 11.49 -14.64
CA ARG A 153 24.74 11.75 -13.31
C ARG A 153 25.53 10.58 -12.70
N ASN A 154 25.30 9.33 -13.11
CA ASN A 154 26.00 8.16 -12.56
C ASN A 154 26.25 7.07 -13.62
N LYS A 155 27.37 6.34 -13.48
CA LYS A 155 27.54 5.01 -14.07
C LYS A 155 26.46 4.11 -13.47
N GLU A 156 25.62 3.52 -14.30
CA GLU A 156 24.57 2.61 -13.85
C GLU A 156 25.19 1.43 -13.09
N ASP A 157 24.71 1.17 -11.86
CA ASP A 157 25.14 0.00 -11.09
C ASP A 157 24.71 -1.26 -11.82
N LYS A 158 25.70 -2.11 -12.16
CA LYS A 158 25.51 -3.37 -12.88
C LYS A 158 24.46 -4.28 -12.20
N ASP A 159 24.47 -4.32 -10.87
CA ASP A 159 23.52 -5.10 -10.06
C ASP A 159 22.06 -4.66 -10.25
N THR A 160 21.83 -3.38 -10.55
CA THR A 160 20.48 -2.85 -10.83
C THR A 160 19.94 -3.32 -12.18
N LEU A 161 20.80 -3.39 -13.19
CA LEU A 161 20.46 -3.92 -14.52
C LEU A 161 20.19 -5.42 -14.46
N ASP A 162 20.97 -6.15 -13.66
CA ASP A 162 20.81 -7.60 -13.48
C ASP A 162 19.44 -7.91 -12.84
N LEU A 163 19.05 -7.22 -11.75
CA LEU A 163 17.75 -7.43 -11.11
C LEU A 163 16.56 -7.11 -12.03
N HIS A 164 16.66 -6.05 -12.83
CA HIS A 164 15.61 -5.67 -13.79
C HIS A 164 15.39 -6.76 -14.85
N SER A 165 16.48 -7.28 -15.41
CA SER A 165 16.43 -8.35 -16.42
C SER A 165 15.81 -9.64 -15.86
N LEU A 166 16.16 -9.99 -14.62
CA LEU A 166 15.60 -11.15 -13.91
C LEU A 166 14.11 -10.97 -13.63
N ALA A 167 13.68 -9.78 -13.19
CA ALA A 167 12.28 -9.48 -12.96
C ALA A 167 11.43 -9.58 -14.24
N MET A 168 11.95 -9.06 -15.36
CA MET A 168 11.32 -9.20 -16.67
C MET A 168 11.18 -10.67 -17.09
N ALA A 169 12.25 -11.46 -16.97
CA ALA A 169 12.23 -12.87 -17.34
C ALA A 169 11.23 -13.67 -16.47
N ALA A 170 11.16 -13.38 -15.17
CA ALA A 170 10.20 -13.99 -14.26
C ALA A 170 8.75 -13.64 -14.63
N LEU A 171 8.47 -12.37 -14.95
CA LEU A 171 7.14 -11.93 -15.41
C LEU A 171 6.73 -12.63 -16.70
N GLU A 172 7.62 -12.70 -17.70
CA GLU A 172 7.33 -13.39 -18.96
C GLU A 172 7.05 -14.88 -18.75
N LYS A 173 7.82 -15.54 -17.87
CA LYS A 173 7.60 -16.94 -17.51
C LYS A 173 6.22 -17.13 -16.88
N GLU A 174 5.85 -16.27 -15.93
CA GLU A 174 4.56 -16.35 -15.23
C GLU A 174 3.39 -16.13 -16.20
N PHE A 175 3.47 -15.14 -17.08
CA PHE A 175 2.44 -14.86 -18.08
C PHE A 175 2.32 -15.96 -19.13
N LYS A 176 3.43 -16.57 -19.57
CA LYS A 176 3.40 -17.75 -20.45
C LYS A 176 2.59 -18.90 -19.84
N GLN A 177 2.70 -19.09 -18.52
CA GLN A 177 2.01 -20.17 -17.82
C GLN A 177 0.55 -19.85 -17.51
N ARG A 178 0.25 -18.64 -16.99
CA ARG A 178 -1.10 -18.29 -16.48
C ARG A 178 -1.98 -17.55 -17.48
N ALA A 179 -1.40 -16.77 -18.38
CA ALA A 179 -2.14 -15.87 -19.25
C ALA A 179 -1.42 -15.67 -20.61
N PRO A 180 -1.22 -16.73 -21.41
CA PRO A 180 -0.43 -16.67 -22.63
C PRO A 180 -0.97 -15.64 -23.64
N ALA A 181 -2.29 -15.43 -23.69
CA ALA A 181 -2.92 -14.42 -24.53
C ALA A 181 -2.49 -12.97 -24.20
N LYS A 182 -2.03 -12.70 -22.96
CA LYS A 182 -1.58 -11.38 -22.52
C LYS A 182 -0.06 -11.19 -22.64
N LEU A 183 0.67 -12.22 -23.07
CA LEU A 183 2.14 -12.16 -23.16
C LEU A 183 2.63 -11.07 -24.11
N LEU A 184 1.99 -10.91 -25.27
CA LEU A 184 2.36 -9.88 -26.25
C LEU A 184 2.22 -8.47 -25.66
N VAL A 185 1.15 -8.23 -24.90
CA VAL A 185 0.89 -6.96 -24.22
C VAL A 185 1.97 -6.68 -23.17
N LEU A 186 2.30 -7.69 -22.34
CA LEU A 186 3.36 -7.59 -21.34
C LEU A 186 4.70 -7.29 -22.01
N THR A 187 5.12 -8.07 -23.00
CA THR A 187 6.41 -7.89 -23.67
C THR A 187 6.50 -6.53 -24.36
N SER A 188 5.39 -6.01 -24.91
CA SER A 188 5.33 -4.65 -25.46
C SER A 188 5.55 -3.59 -24.36
N ALA A 189 4.86 -3.72 -23.22
CA ALA A 189 5.01 -2.80 -22.09
C ALA A 189 6.42 -2.85 -21.48
N LEU A 190 7.01 -4.04 -21.32
CA LEU A 190 8.36 -4.19 -20.80
C LEU A 190 9.40 -3.60 -21.78
N LYS A 191 9.19 -3.70 -23.10
CA LYS A 191 10.05 -3.05 -24.09
C LYS A 191 10.05 -1.53 -23.97
N SER A 192 8.89 -0.90 -23.70
CA SER A 192 8.85 0.55 -23.46
C SER A 192 9.55 0.99 -22.18
N LEU A 193 9.74 0.07 -21.23
CA LEU A 193 10.47 0.33 -19.98
C LEU A 193 11.99 0.10 -20.11
N LYS A 194 12.46 -0.47 -21.23
CA LYS A 194 13.90 -0.67 -21.44
C LYS A 194 14.60 0.67 -21.52
N ILE A 195 15.59 0.82 -20.67
CA ILE A 195 16.51 1.95 -20.67
C ILE A 195 17.40 1.76 -21.90
N SER A 196 17.35 2.68 -22.86
CA SER A 196 18.30 2.69 -23.97
C SER A 196 19.69 2.99 -23.40
N SER A 197 20.60 2.01 -23.48
CA SER A 197 22.02 2.17 -23.16
C SER A 197 22.67 3.27 -23.99
#